data_AF-A0A6L3ZKL6-F1
#
_entry.id   AF-A0A6L3ZKL6-F1
#
_cell.length_a   1.000
_cell.length_b   1.000
_cell.length_c   1.000
_cell.angle_alpha   90.00
_cell.angle_beta   90.00
_cell.angle_gamma   90.00
#
_symmetry.space_group_name_H-M   'P 1'
#
loop_
_entity.id
_entity.type
_entity.pdbx_description
1 polymer ?
#
loop_
_entity_poly.entity_id
_entity_poly.type
_entity_poly.pdbx_seq_one_letter_code
_entity_poly.pdbx_strand_id
1 'polypeptide(L)'
;MNQALQLSENVRRKLEQLLERYDALKAENAALKSALSEIKADNERLKVENGDLEEQLRQARMAGALRGSDEGAVEETKSTLAELVREIDKCIALLNA
;
A
#
# COMPACT_ATOMS: atom_id res chain seq x y z
N MET A 1 17.95 22.30 -60.13
CA MET A 1 17.78 20.95 -59.52
C MET A 1 16.74 21.09 -58.40
N ASN A 2 15.82 20.13 -58.32
CA ASN A 2 14.39 20.35 -58.04
C ASN A 2 14.07 20.62 -56.54
N GLN A 3 13.64 21.84 -56.21
CA GLN A 3 13.33 22.30 -54.85
C GLN A 3 12.22 21.48 -54.16
N ALA A 4 11.29 20.91 -54.95
CA ALA A 4 10.25 20.02 -54.45
C ALA A 4 10.81 18.67 -53.95
N LEU A 5 11.86 18.15 -54.59
CA LEU A 5 12.55 16.93 -54.15
C LEU A 5 13.23 17.15 -52.79
N GLN A 6 13.93 18.28 -52.61
CA GLN A 6 14.56 18.62 -51.33
C GLN A 6 13.55 18.82 -50.20
N LEU A 7 12.39 19.42 -50.49
CA LEU A 7 11.32 19.56 -49.49
C LEU A 7 10.75 18.20 -49.10
N SER A 8 10.51 17.32 -50.07
CA SER A 8 10.00 15.96 -49.84
C SER A 8 10.96 15.13 -48.98
N GLU A 9 12.27 15.18 -49.25
CA GLU A 9 13.28 14.48 -48.45
C GLU A 9 13.36 15.03 -47.01
N ASN A 10 13.26 16.34 -46.82
CA ASN A 10 13.27 16.94 -45.48
C ASN A 10 12.04 16.54 -44.67
N VAL A 11 10.85 16.51 -45.29
CA VAL A 11 9.63 16.06 -44.63
C VAL A 11 9.74 14.59 -44.25
N ARG A 12 10.24 13.74 -45.15
CA ARG A 12 10.45 12.32 -44.89
C ARG A 12 11.37 12.10 -43.67
N ARG A 13 12.52 12.77 -43.64
CA ARG A 13 13.46 12.69 -42.51
C ARG A 13 12.84 13.13 -41.19
N LYS A 14 12.06 14.22 -41.19
CA LYS A 14 11.37 14.68 -39.99
C LYS A 14 10.31 13.70 -39.52
N LEU A 15 9.61 13.04 -40.45
CA LEU A 15 8.62 12.02 -40.13
C LEU A 15 9.28 10.77 -39.54
N GLU A 16 10.38 10.30 -40.13
CA GLU A 16 11.17 9.17 -39.61
C GLU A 16 11.65 9.46 -38.17
N GLN A 17 12.24 10.64 -37.94
CA GLN A 17 12.65 11.06 -36.59
C GLN A 17 11.49 11.15 -35.60
N LEU A 18 10.32 11.59 -36.06
CA LEU A 18 9.13 11.67 -35.22
C LEU A 18 8.63 10.27 -34.83
N LEU A 19 8.63 9.33 -35.79
CA LEU A 19 8.24 7.95 -35.55
C LEU A 19 9.19 7.25 -34.57
N GLU A 20 10.50 7.41 -34.76
CA GLU A 20 11.52 6.87 -33.83
C GLU A 20 11.32 7.39 -32.40
N ARG A 21 11.09 8.71 -32.25
CA ARG A 21 10.81 9.32 -30.94
C ARG A 21 9.50 8.82 -30.35
N TYR A 22 8.47 8.67 -31.17
CA TYR A 22 7.18 8.15 -30.72
C TYR A 22 7.31 6.71 -30.21
N ASP A 23 8.01 5.84 -30.95
CA ASP A 23 8.21 4.45 -30.55
C ASP A 23 9.06 4.35 -29.28
N ALA A 24 10.09 5.18 -29.14
CA ALA A 24 10.89 5.27 -27.91
C ALA A 24 10.03 5.69 -26.70
N LEU A 25 9.24 6.76 -26.84
CA LEU A 25 8.34 7.22 -25.77
C LEU A 25 7.26 6.20 -25.44
N LYS A 26 6.75 5.47 -26.43
CA LYS A 26 5.77 4.41 -26.24
C LYS A 26 6.36 3.24 -25.45
N ALA A 27 7.59 2.83 -25.77
CA ALA A 27 8.30 1.79 -25.04
C ALA A 27 8.61 2.22 -23.59
N GLU A 28 9.09 3.45 -23.39
CA GLU A 28 9.34 4.01 -22.06
C GLU A 28 8.05 4.08 -21.24
N ASN A 29 6.95 4.54 -21.83
CA ASN A 29 5.66 4.61 -21.16
C ASN A 29 5.16 3.22 -20.72
N ALA A 30 5.35 2.20 -21.55
CA ALA A 30 5.00 0.82 -21.21
C ALA A 30 5.86 0.29 -20.05
N ALA A 31 7.17 0.54 -20.08
CA ALA A 31 8.10 0.14 -19.02
C ALA A 31 7.74 0.82 -17.68
N LEU A 32 7.50 2.15 -17.70
CA LEU A 32 7.09 2.91 -16.53
C LEU A 32 5.75 2.43 -15.95
N LYS A 33 4.79 2.05 -16.81
CA LYS A 33 3.51 1.47 -16.35
C LYS A 33 3.70 0.11 -15.68
N SER A 34 4.59 -0.75 -16.20
CA SER A 34 4.93 -2.03 -15.57
C SER A 34 5.55 -1.81 -14.20
N ALA A 35 6.60 -1.00 -14.13
CA ALA A 35 7.29 -0.68 -12.88
C ALA A 35 6.33 -0.07 -11.85
N LEU A 36 5.44 0.83 -12.26
CA LEU A 36 4.42 1.40 -11.38
C LEU A 36 3.47 0.33 -10.84
N SER A 37 3.07 -0.63 -11.67
CA SER A 37 2.21 -1.74 -11.25
C SER A 37 2.89 -2.64 -10.23
N GLU A 38 4.16 -2.99 -10.47
CA GLU A 38 4.98 -3.80 -9.56
C GLU A 38 5.16 -3.10 -8.20
N ILE A 39 5.56 -1.83 -8.21
CA ILE A 39 5.73 -1.04 -6.98
C ILE A 39 4.43 -0.93 -6.20
N LYS A 40 3.28 -0.77 -6.88
CA LYS A 40 1.97 -0.75 -6.20
C LYS A 40 1.64 -2.10 -5.56
N ALA A 41 1.89 -3.21 -6.26
CA ALA A 41 1.67 -4.54 -5.70
C ALA A 41 2.54 -4.80 -4.47
N ASP A 42 3.81 -4.42 -4.53
CA ASP A 42 4.74 -4.53 -3.40
C ASP A 42 4.32 -3.64 -2.22
N ASN A 43 3.85 -2.42 -2.50
CA ASN A 43 3.37 -1.51 -1.47
C ASN A 43 2.16 -2.09 -0.72
N GLU A 44 1.19 -2.66 -1.45
CA GLU A 44 0.04 -3.29 -0.82
C GLU A 44 0.45 -4.54 -0.02
N ARG A 45 1.37 -5.35 -0.54
CA ARG A 45 1.92 -6.50 0.20
C ARG A 45 2.58 -6.06 1.52
N LEU A 46 3.40 -5.02 1.48
CA LEU A 46 4.09 -4.47 2.65
C LEU A 46 3.12 -3.85 3.66
N LYS A 47 2.04 -3.22 3.21
CA LYS A 47 0.99 -2.70 4.11
C LYS A 47 0.30 -3.84 4.87
N VAL A 48 -0.04 -4.93 4.19
CA VAL A 48 -0.64 -6.11 4.82
C VAL A 48 0.33 -6.70 5.84
N GLU A 49 1.58 -6.93 5.45
CA GLU A 49 2.62 -7.47 6.34
C GLU A 49 2.85 -6.57 7.57
N ASN A 50 2.83 -5.25 7.39
CA ASN A 50 2.95 -4.31 8.50
C ASN A 50 1.73 -4.38 9.44
N GLY A 51 0.50 -4.45 8.91
CA GLY A 51 -0.70 -4.63 9.72
C GLY A 51 -0.69 -5.92 10.53
N ASP A 52 -0.23 -7.02 9.93
CA ASP A 52 -0.08 -8.31 10.62
C ASP A 52 0.96 -8.24 11.74
N LEU A 53 2.09 -7.57 11.50
CA LEU A 53 3.13 -7.37 12.51
C LEU A 53 2.67 -6.46 13.66
N GLU A 54 1.92 -5.40 13.36
CA GLU A 54 1.31 -4.55 14.37
C GLU A 54 0.34 -5.33 15.26
N GLU A 55 -0.47 -6.21 14.68
CA GLU A 55 -1.39 -7.08 15.42
C GLU A 55 -0.63 -8.09 16.30
N GLN A 56 0.39 -8.76 15.75
CA GLN A 56 1.24 -9.65 16.53
C GLN A 56 1.94 -8.92 17.69
N LEU A 57 2.40 -7.69 17.46
CA LEU A 57 3.00 -6.86 18.50
C LEU A 57 1.99 -6.49 19.59
N ARG A 58 0.75 -6.10 19.22
CA ARG A 58 -0.33 -5.85 20.17
C ARG A 58 -0.61 -7.08 21.03
N GLN A 59 -0.75 -8.25 20.42
CA GLN A 59 -0.98 -9.51 21.12
C GLN A 59 0.17 -9.86 22.08
N ALA A 60 1.41 -9.69 21.63
CA ALA A 60 2.59 -9.94 22.45
C ALA A 60 2.66 -8.99 23.67
N ARG A 61 2.32 -7.70 23.48
CA ARG A 61 2.23 -6.71 24.56
C ARG A 61 1.14 -7.06 25.56
N MET A 62 -0.06 -7.42 25.10
CA MET A 62 -1.13 -7.88 25.99
C MET A 62 -0.72 -9.13 26.78
N ALA A 63 -0.06 -10.09 26.14
CA ALA A 63 0.45 -11.28 26.82
C ALA A 63 1.54 -10.93 27.86
N GLY A 64 2.40 -9.94 27.56
CA GLY A 64 3.38 -9.40 28.49
C GLY A 64 2.74 -8.66 29.67
N ALA A 65 1.69 -7.89 29.41
CA ALA A 65 0.88 -7.19 30.40
C ALA A 65 0.19 -8.15 31.36
N LEU A 66 -0.45 -9.20 30.84
CA LEU A 66 -1.08 -10.26 31.64
C LEU A 66 -0.06 -10.99 32.53
N ARG A 67 1.20 -11.09 32.10
CA ARG A 67 2.31 -11.63 32.90
C ARG A 67 2.91 -10.63 33.90
N GLY A 68 2.45 -9.39 33.92
CA GLY A 68 2.98 -8.32 34.77
C GLY A 68 4.38 -7.85 34.38
N SER A 69 4.83 -8.15 33.16
CA SER A 69 6.19 -7.88 32.69
C SER A 69 6.39 -6.51 32.02
N ASP A 70 5.31 -5.76 31.77
CA ASP A 70 5.34 -4.42 31.17
C ASP A 70 4.29 -3.54 31.86
N GLU A 71 4.73 -2.66 32.77
CA GLU A 71 3.85 -1.81 33.61
C GLU A 71 2.96 -0.87 32.79
N GLY A 72 3.43 -0.37 31.64
CA GLY A 72 2.62 0.47 30.76
C GLY A 72 1.51 -0.32 30.07
N ALA A 73 1.83 -1.52 29.57
CA ALA A 73 0.86 -2.40 28.93
C ALA A 73 -0.12 -3.03 29.95
N VAL A 74 0.27 -3.19 31.21
CA VAL A 74 -0.59 -3.65 32.31
C VAL A 74 -1.79 -2.73 32.51
N GLU A 75 -1.58 -1.41 32.57
CA GLU A 75 -2.68 -0.46 32.77
C GLU A 75 -3.61 -0.38 31.56
N GLU A 76 -3.06 -0.40 30.34
CA GLU A 76 -3.86 -0.45 29.12
C GLU A 76 -4.75 -1.72 29.08
N THR A 77 -4.16 -2.88 29.36
CA THR A 77 -4.87 -4.17 29.38
C THR A 77 -5.94 -4.22 30.47
N LYS A 78 -5.69 -3.65 31.67
CA LYS A 78 -6.69 -3.54 32.73
C LYS A 78 -7.89 -2.70 32.30
N SER A 79 -7.66 -1.58 31.61
CA SER A 79 -8.74 -0.72 31.10
C SER A 79 -9.61 -1.48 30.10
N THR A 80 -9.00 -2.18 29.14
CA THR A 80 -9.72 -3.02 28.16
C THR A 80 -10.53 -4.12 28.85
N LEU A 81 -9.96 -4.77 29.87
CA LEU A 81 -10.65 -5.81 30.64
C LEU A 81 -11.88 -5.24 31.37
N ALA A 82 -11.76 -4.04 31.95
CA ALA A 82 -12.86 -3.39 32.65
C ALA A 82 -14.02 -3.01 31.70
N GLU A 83 -13.72 -2.62 30.45
CA GLU A 83 -14.74 -2.38 29.42
C GLU A 83 -15.46 -3.67 29.02
N LEU A 84 -14.72 -4.76 28.78
CA LEU A 84 -15.29 -6.07 28.48
C LEU A 84 -16.22 -6.58 29.58
N VAL A 85 -15.83 -6.43 30.85
CA VAL A 85 -16.68 -6.80 32.00
C VAL A 85 -17.98 -6.00 32.00
N ARG A 86 -17.94 -4.69 31.72
CA ARG A 86 -19.16 -3.87 31.63
C ARG A 86 -20.08 -4.29 30.48
N GLU A 87 -19.53 -4.72 29.36
CA GLU A 87 -20.34 -5.25 28.24
C GLU A 87 -20.98 -6.60 28.60
N ILE A 88 -20.23 -7.48 29.27
CA ILE A 88 -20.78 -8.74 29.79
C ILE A 88 -21.93 -8.47 30.76
N ASP A 89 -21.76 -7.55 31.71
CA ASP A 89 -22.80 -7.17 32.66
C ASP A 89 -24.06 -6.63 31.96
N LYS A 90 -23.90 -5.83 30.90
CA LYS A 90 -25.03 -5.36 30.07
C LYS A 90 -25.75 -6.52 29.39
N CYS A 91 -25.02 -7.47 28.82
CA CYS A 91 -25.59 -8.66 28.18
C CYS A 91 -26.32 -9.54 29.19
N ILE A 92 -25.76 -9.73 30.40
CA ILE A 92 -26.40 -10.48 31.49
C ILE A 92 -27.69 -9.79 31.93
N ALA A 93 -27.69 -8.47 32.07
CA ALA A 93 -28.88 -7.71 32.43
C ALA A 93 -30.00 -7.83 31.36
N LEU A 94 -29.63 -7.87 30.08
CA LEU A 94 -30.58 -8.10 28.97
C LEU A 94 -31.15 -9.52 28.94
N LEU A 95 -30.39 -10.53 29.40
CA LEU A 95 -30.83 -11.93 29.45
C LEU A 95 -31.69 -12.25 30.68
N ASN A 96 -31.53 -11.49 31.77
CA ASN A 96 -32.29 -11.64 33.00
C ASN A 96 -33.53 -10.73 33.07
N ALA A 97 -33.86 -10.05 31.97
CA ALA A 97 -35.07 -9.25 31.77
C ALA A 97 -36.10 -10.02 30.94
#